data_AF-A0AAU9CFW2-F1
#
_entry.id   AF-A0AAU9CFW2-F1
#
_cell.length_a   1.000
_cell.length_b   1.000
_cell.length_c   1.000
_cell.angle_alpha   90.00
_cell.angle_beta   90.00
_cell.angle_gamma   90.00
#
_symmetry.space_group_name_H-M   'P 1'
#
loop_
_entity.id
_entity.type
_entity.pdbx_description
1 polymer ?
#
loop_
_entity_poly.entity_id
_entity_poly.type
_entity_poly.pdbx_seq_one_letter_code
_entity_poly.pdbx_strand_id
1 'polypeptide(L)'
;MKTRWHHLALMVGLMWGSAASATLVNGDFSSGFTGWSGQEDYITDFDAADMDASTSPDPFTIVNEAGFTNAAKLSTHYDQTGTGWALSLYQQFTMPTLSASGSTLWLDFDYSVSLDDVAGGDNWYAQLTDKSGSGLPPLDLDVSPGPFDVTAFAGKAVEILFALENIAGGDDTLLIDNVTITERLAAVPEPSILGLLGLGMLLLRRKTF
;
A
#
# COMPACT_ATOMS: atom_id res chain seq x y z
N MET A 1 56.66 26.68 33.69
CA MET A 1 55.80 26.39 34.87
C MET A 1 54.35 26.53 34.44
N LYS A 2 53.56 25.46 34.60
CA LYS A 2 52.07 25.33 34.51
C LYS A 2 51.35 25.34 33.15
N THR A 3 51.02 24.12 32.74
CA THR A 3 49.83 23.61 32.03
C THR A 3 48.49 24.23 32.47
N ARG A 4 47.50 24.29 31.54
CA ARG A 4 46.19 23.62 31.69
C ARG A 4 45.32 23.66 30.41
N TRP A 5 44.74 22.49 30.11
CA TRP A 5 43.74 22.17 29.09
C TRP A 5 42.30 22.48 29.58
N HIS A 6 41.30 22.25 28.71
CA HIS A 6 39.89 21.77 28.90
C HIS A 6 38.89 22.64 28.10
N HIS A 7 38.50 22.19 26.88
CA HIS A 7 37.18 21.61 26.47
C HIS A 7 36.20 22.71 25.99
N LEU A 8 35.20 22.55 25.10
CA LEU A 8 34.36 21.41 24.70
C LEU A 8 33.51 21.85 23.47
N ALA A 9 33.27 20.90 22.54
CA ALA A 9 32.09 20.68 21.67
C ALA A 9 31.44 21.83 20.85
N LEU A 10 31.17 21.59 19.56
CA LEU A 10 29.83 21.26 19.02
C LEU A 10 29.91 20.97 17.51
N MET A 11 28.91 20.25 16.99
CA MET A 11 28.65 19.90 15.58
C MET A 11 29.17 18.53 15.11
N VAL A 12 28.86 17.50 15.90
CA VAL A 12 28.34 16.25 15.33
C VAL A 12 26.83 16.45 15.21
N GLY A 13 26.33 16.50 13.98
CA GLY A 13 24.91 16.72 13.70
C GLY A 13 24.61 16.74 12.21
N LEU A 14 25.38 16.01 11.39
CA LEU A 14 25.03 15.79 9.99
C LEU A 14 24.02 14.63 9.93
N MET A 15 22.77 14.99 10.17
CA MET A 15 21.58 14.49 9.48
C MET A 15 21.62 13.03 9.03
N TRP A 16 21.36 12.13 9.97
CA TRP A 16 20.56 10.95 9.65
C TRP A 16 19.12 11.41 9.40
N GLY A 17 18.84 11.74 8.14
CA GLY A 17 17.48 11.72 7.64
C GLY A 17 17.06 10.27 7.51
N SER A 18 16.68 9.63 8.62
CA SER A 18 15.78 8.48 8.52
C SER A 18 14.51 9.03 7.89
N ALA A 19 14.28 8.72 6.62
CA ALA A 19 12.99 8.90 5.99
C ALA A 19 11.99 8.16 6.88
N ALA A 20 11.27 8.90 7.72
CA ALA A 20 10.08 8.41 8.37
C ALA A 20 9.04 8.28 7.27
N SER A 21 9.13 7.22 6.48
CA SER A 21 8.08 6.87 5.53
C SER A 21 6.89 6.43 6.39
N ALA A 22 5.81 7.20 6.31
CA ALA A 22 4.59 6.99 7.07
C ALA A 22 3.96 5.64 6.71
N THR A 23 3.10 5.10 7.57
CA THR A 23 2.24 3.96 7.22
C THR A 23 1.26 4.36 6.11
N LEU A 24 0.54 3.40 5.54
CA LEU A 24 -0.59 3.68 4.64
C LEU A 24 -1.50 4.76 5.27
N VAL A 25 -1.83 5.80 4.51
CA VAL A 25 -2.72 6.88 4.92
C VAL A 25 -3.92 6.96 4.00
N ASN A 26 -5.08 7.28 4.58
CA ASN A 26 -6.29 7.62 3.83
C ASN A 26 -6.66 6.55 2.79
N GLY A 27 -6.61 5.27 3.19
CA GLY A 27 -6.98 4.12 2.35
C GLY A 27 -8.49 3.98 2.13
N ASP A 28 -9.29 4.71 2.90
CA ASP A 28 -10.75 4.84 2.74
C ASP A 28 -11.13 6.08 1.89
N PHE A 29 -10.13 6.84 1.43
CA PHE A 29 -10.29 8.05 0.63
C PHE A 29 -11.25 9.11 1.21
N SER A 30 -11.58 9.04 2.50
CA SER A 30 -12.47 9.97 3.20
C SER A 30 -11.94 11.41 3.23
N SER A 31 -10.63 11.56 3.07
CA SER A 31 -9.93 12.85 2.92
C SER A 31 -9.49 13.10 1.47
N GLY A 32 -10.26 12.58 0.51
CA GLY A 32 -9.97 12.65 -0.92
C GLY A 32 -8.72 11.84 -1.29
N PHE A 33 -7.85 12.41 -2.13
CA PHE A 33 -6.57 11.79 -2.50
C PHE A 33 -5.39 12.16 -1.60
N THR A 34 -5.63 12.61 -0.36
CA THR A 34 -4.54 12.96 0.56
C THR A 34 -3.59 11.78 0.75
N GLY A 35 -2.32 11.96 0.42
CA GLY A 35 -1.28 10.91 0.51
C GLY A 35 -1.20 9.98 -0.70
N TRP A 36 -2.07 10.15 -1.69
CA TRP A 36 -2.06 9.38 -2.94
C TRP A 36 -1.56 10.24 -4.10
N SER A 37 -0.96 9.57 -5.08
CA SER A 37 -0.52 10.18 -6.33
C SER A 37 -1.26 9.53 -7.49
N GLY A 38 -1.65 10.35 -8.47
CA GLY A 38 -2.22 9.91 -9.75
C GLY A 38 -1.24 10.19 -10.89
N GLN A 39 -1.18 9.30 -11.87
CA GLN A 39 -0.50 9.51 -13.14
C GLN A 39 -1.43 9.10 -14.29
N GLU A 40 -1.43 9.93 -15.33
CA GLU A 40 -2.13 9.70 -16.58
C GLU A 40 -1.07 9.63 -17.69
N ASP A 41 -1.08 8.55 -18.44
CA ASP A 41 -0.22 8.31 -19.58
C ASP A 41 -1.09 8.02 -20.81
N TYR A 42 -0.68 8.54 -21.97
CA TYR A 42 -1.31 8.25 -23.25
C TYR A 42 -0.53 7.15 -23.97
N ILE A 43 -1.23 6.08 -24.35
CA ILE A 43 -0.71 4.99 -25.16
C ILE A 43 -0.89 5.39 -26.62
N THR A 44 0.00 6.22 -27.16
CA THR A 44 -0.05 6.63 -28.57
C THR A 44 0.82 5.73 -29.46
N ASP A 45 0.26 5.27 -30.59
CA ASP A 45 1.01 4.93 -31.83
C ASP A 45 0.64 5.85 -33.02
N PHE A 46 -0.09 6.94 -32.78
CA PHE A 46 -0.48 7.86 -33.85
C PHE A 46 -0.25 9.31 -33.43
N ASP A 47 0.26 10.11 -34.39
CA ASP A 47 0.70 11.50 -34.25
C ASP A 47 -0.04 12.28 -33.15
N ALA A 48 0.68 12.56 -32.05
CA ALA A 48 0.23 13.27 -30.84
C ALA A 48 -0.15 14.75 -31.05
N ALA A 49 -0.56 15.14 -32.26
CA ALA A 49 -0.82 16.52 -32.64
C ALA A 49 -2.27 16.98 -32.42
N ASP A 50 -3.20 16.08 -32.06
CA ASP A 50 -4.64 16.39 -32.07
C ASP A 50 -5.41 15.93 -30.80
N MET A 51 -4.73 15.71 -29.68
CA MET A 51 -5.38 15.49 -28.39
C MET A 51 -5.69 16.84 -27.73
N ASP A 52 -6.91 17.34 -27.89
CA ASP A 52 -7.42 18.46 -27.09
C ASP A 52 -7.73 17.97 -25.66
N ALA A 53 -6.71 18.03 -24.81
CA ALA A 53 -6.80 17.69 -23.38
C ALA A 53 -7.80 18.55 -22.58
N SER A 54 -8.46 19.55 -23.19
CA SER A 54 -9.35 20.48 -22.48
C SER A 54 -10.80 20.01 -22.31
N THR A 55 -11.22 18.93 -22.98
CA THR A 55 -12.60 18.40 -22.89
C THR A 55 -12.74 17.07 -22.15
N SER A 56 -11.65 16.44 -21.72
CA SER A 56 -11.72 15.18 -20.98
C SER A 56 -12.15 15.44 -19.53
N PRO A 57 -13.11 14.66 -18.97
CA PRO A 57 -13.41 14.72 -17.54
C PRO A 57 -12.18 14.37 -16.70
N ASP A 58 -12.16 14.81 -15.43
CA ASP A 58 -11.07 14.49 -14.50
C ASP A 58 -10.93 12.95 -14.37
N PRO A 59 -9.77 12.36 -14.73
CA PRO A 59 -9.58 10.92 -14.71
C PRO A 59 -9.56 10.34 -13.29
N PHE A 60 -9.41 11.18 -12.25
CA PHE A 60 -9.41 10.76 -10.85
C PHE A 60 -10.47 11.51 -10.05
N THR A 61 -11.50 10.81 -9.60
CA THR A 61 -12.57 11.42 -8.80
C THR A 61 -12.87 10.63 -7.53
N ILE A 62 -13.53 11.29 -6.57
CA ILE A 62 -14.04 10.67 -5.36
C ILE A 62 -15.55 10.55 -5.49
N VAL A 63 -16.07 9.33 -5.37
CA VAL A 63 -17.48 9.03 -5.63
C VAL A 63 -18.14 8.29 -4.47
N ASN A 64 -19.46 8.37 -4.45
CA ASN A 64 -20.31 7.52 -3.61
C ASN A 64 -21.22 6.73 -4.54
N GLU A 65 -20.98 5.44 -4.67
CA GLU A 65 -21.72 4.52 -5.54
C GLU A 65 -22.23 3.32 -4.73
N ALA A 66 -23.06 2.46 -5.31
CA ALA A 66 -23.67 1.36 -4.56
C ALA A 66 -22.58 0.41 -4.02
N GLY A 67 -22.43 0.35 -2.70
CA GLY A 67 -21.42 -0.48 -2.03
C GLY A 67 -20.08 0.23 -1.77
N PHE A 68 -19.94 1.49 -2.17
CA PHE A 68 -18.69 2.26 -2.11
C PHE A 68 -18.92 3.64 -1.47
N THR A 69 -18.09 4.03 -0.50
CA THR A 69 -18.23 5.32 0.20
C THR A 69 -16.92 6.09 0.13
N ASN A 70 -16.92 7.23 -0.56
CA ASN A 70 -15.72 7.99 -0.91
C ASN A 70 -14.69 7.24 -1.77
N ALA A 71 -15.11 6.21 -2.52
CA ALA A 71 -14.19 5.44 -3.35
C ALA A 71 -13.42 6.32 -4.35
N ALA A 72 -12.14 5.99 -4.54
CA ALA A 72 -11.34 6.49 -5.64
C ALA A 72 -11.83 5.87 -6.94
N LYS A 73 -12.25 6.71 -7.88
CA LYS A 73 -12.66 6.31 -9.22
C LYS A 73 -11.63 6.77 -10.23
N LEU A 74 -11.07 5.80 -10.96
CA LEU A 74 -10.30 6.00 -12.18
C LEU A 74 -11.29 5.86 -13.35
N SER A 75 -11.24 6.78 -14.31
CA SER A 75 -12.10 6.74 -15.49
C SER A 75 -11.28 7.12 -16.71
N THR A 76 -11.18 6.18 -17.66
CA THR A 76 -10.63 6.47 -18.97
C THR A 76 -11.74 7.05 -19.86
N HIS A 77 -11.34 7.77 -20.90
CA HIS A 77 -12.27 8.25 -21.90
C HIS A 77 -11.74 7.85 -23.28
N TYR A 78 -12.48 7.00 -23.98
CA TYR A 78 -12.11 6.65 -25.34
C TYR A 78 -12.65 7.70 -26.31
N ASP A 79 -11.75 8.44 -26.94
CA ASP A 79 -12.13 9.22 -28.11
C ASP A 79 -11.85 8.42 -29.39
N GLN A 80 -12.69 8.65 -30.41
CA GLN A 80 -12.61 7.93 -31.68
C GLN A 80 -11.32 8.21 -32.47
N THR A 81 -10.35 8.92 -31.88
CA THR A 81 -9.04 9.19 -32.46
C THR A 81 -8.08 7.99 -32.30
N GLY A 82 -8.46 6.99 -31.51
CA GLY A 82 -7.68 5.75 -31.34
C GLY A 82 -6.52 5.89 -30.36
N THR A 83 -6.60 6.84 -29.44
CA THR A 83 -5.60 7.01 -28.38
C THR A 83 -5.95 6.14 -27.17
N GLY A 84 -5.02 5.26 -26.77
CA GLY A 84 -5.18 4.51 -25.53
C GLY A 84 -4.81 5.35 -24.30
N TRP A 85 -5.36 4.99 -23.15
CA TRP A 85 -5.17 5.66 -21.86
C TRP A 85 -4.63 4.66 -20.84
N ALA A 86 -3.65 5.08 -20.05
CA ALA A 86 -3.19 4.36 -18.87
C ALA A 86 -3.27 5.30 -17.67
N LEU A 87 -4.09 4.92 -16.69
CA LEU A 87 -4.24 5.64 -15.42
C LEU A 87 -3.60 4.81 -14.32
N SER A 88 -2.91 5.48 -13.41
CA SER A 88 -2.26 4.86 -12.25
C SER A 88 -2.52 5.67 -11.00
N LEU A 89 -3.04 5.03 -9.95
CA LEU A 89 -3.20 5.58 -8.61
C LEU A 89 -2.31 4.80 -7.65
N TYR A 90 -1.42 5.49 -6.93
CA TYR A 90 -0.44 4.82 -6.09
C TYR A 90 -0.10 5.59 -4.81
N GLN A 91 0.42 4.84 -3.83
CA GLN A 91 0.98 5.40 -2.60
C GLN A 91 2.24 4.64 -2.20
N GLN A 92 3.31 5.38 -1.93
CA GLN A 92 4.51 4.83 -1.30
C GLN A 92 4.44 5.02 0.21
N PHE A 93 4.68 3.95 0.96
CA PHE A 93 4.59 3.94 2.42
C PHE A 93 5.50 2.88 3.04
N THR A 94 5.64 2.90 4.37
CA THR A 94 6.30 1.81 5.10
C THR A 94 5.26 0.81 5.56
N MET A 95 5.39 -0.44 5.11
CA MET A 95 4.58 -1.54 5.62
C MET A 95 4.78 -1.66 7.14
N PRO A 96 3.72 -1.84 7.95
CA PRO A 96 3.85 -2.02 9.39
C PRO A 96 4.84 -3.14 9.76
N THR A 97 5.50 -3.01 10.90
CA THR A 97 6.26 -4.12 11.49
C THR A 97 5.33 -5.04 12.27
N LEU A 98 5.65 -6.33 12.34
CA LEU A 98 4.93 -7.27 13.21
C LEU A 98 5.15 -6.92 14.68
N SER A 99 4.08 -6.91 15.46
CA SER A 99 4.14 -6.65 16.91
C SER A 99 4.60 -7.89 17.70
N ALA A 100 4.43 -9.09 17.14
CA ALA A 100 4.88 -10.33 17.76
C ALA A 100 5.46 -11.33 16.74
N SER A 101 6.36 -12.19 17.21
CA SER A 101 6.89 -13.29 16.40
C SER A 101 5.77 -14.26 16.03
N GLY A 102 5.68 -14.60 14.74
CA GLY A 102 4.66 -15.50 14.21
C GLY A 102 3.35 -14.82 13.81
N SER A 103 3.18 -13.52 14.08
CA SER A 103 2.09 -12.73 13.49
C SER A 103 2.24 -12.64 11.96
N THR A 104 1.13 -12.32 11.29
CA THR A 104 1.09 -12.11 9.83
C THR A 104 0.44 -10.76 9.51
N LEU A 105 0.79 -10.17 8.36
CA LEU A 105 0.14 -8.96 7.83
C LEU A 105 -0.72 -9.33 6.63
N TRP A 106 -1.91 -8.75 6.57
CA TRP A 106 -2.87 -8.98 5.51
C TRP A 106 -3.31 -7.65 4.92
N LEU A 107 -3.22 -7.55 3.59
CA LEU A 107 -3.70 -6.40 2.83
C LEU A 107 -5.05 -6.74 2.21
N ASP A 108 -5.99 -5.81 2.27
CA ASP A 108 -7.33 -5.97 1.69
C ASP A 108 -7.81 -4.63 1.13
N PHE A 109 -8.71 -4.69 0.14
CA PHE A 109 -9.36 -3.53 -0.45
C PHE A 109 -10.62 -3.98 -1.20
N ASP A 110 -11.59 -3.07 -1.27
CA ASP A 110 -12.78 -3.23 -2.09
C ASP A 110 -12.51 -2.65 -3.48
N TYR A 111 -12.97 -3.32 -4.52
CA TYR A 111 -12.87 -2.80 -5.88
C TYR A 111 -14.06 -3.18 -6.76
N SER A 112 -14.29 -2.38 -7.79
CA SER A 112 -15.21 -2.70 -8.88
C SER A 112 -14.61 -2.21 -10.19
N VAL A 113 -14.62 -3.06 -11.21
CA VAL A 113 -14.07 -2.73 -12.51
C VAL A 113 -15.11 -2.95 -13.61
N SER A 114 -15.17 -2.03 -14.55
CA SER A 114 -15.91 -2.15 -15.80
C SER A 114 -14.95 -1.85 -16.94
N LEU A 115 -14.68 -2.87 -17.75
CA LEU A 115 -13.88 -2.78 -18.97
C LEU A 115 -14.79 -3.00 -20.18
N ASP A 116 -14.73 -2.14 -21.19
CA ASP A 116 -15.54 -2.22 -22.39
C ASP A 116 -15.03 -3.29 -23.36
N ASP A 117 -13.72 -3.30 -23.65
CA ASP A 117 -13.11 -4.18 -24.65
C ASP A 117 -11.88 -4.95 -24.12
N VAL A 118 -12.14 -5.88 -23.19
CA VAL A 118 -11.13 -6.84 -22.69
C VAL A 118 -10.47 -7.64 -23.84
N ALA A 119 -11.19 -7.88 -24.94
CA ALA A 119 -10.63 -8.59 -26.10
C ALA A 119 -9.71 -7.68 -26.95
N GLY A 120 -9.99 -6.38 -26.96
CA GLY A 120 -9.20 -5.32 -27.56
C GLY A 120 -7.95 -4.94 -26.77
N GLY A 121 -7.88 -5.35 -25.50
CA GLY A 121 -6.69 -5.21 -24.65
C GLY A 121 -6.90 -4.37 -23.41
N ASP A 122 -8.11 -3.91 -23.14
CA ASP A 122 -8.41 -3.18 -21.91
C ASP A 122 -8.13 -4.05 -20.70
N ASN A 123 -7.52 -3.45 -19.70
CA ASN A 123 -7.01 -4.18 -18.55
C ASN A 123 -7.03 -3.31 -17.31
N TRP A 124 -7.06 -3.96 -16.16
CA TRP A 124 -6.76 -3.32 -14.90
C TRP A 124 -5.81 -4.23 -14.13
N TYR A 125 -4.99 -3.66 -13.27
CA TYR A 125 -4.18 -4.46 -12.36
C TYR A 125 -3.91 -3.71 -11.07
N ALA A 126 -3.56 -4.47 -10.04
CA ALA A 126 -3.17 -3.93 -8.75
C ALA A 126 -1.91 -4.66 -8.28
N GLN A 127 -0.95 -3.95 -7.72
CA GLN A 127 0.33 -4.55 -7.34
C GLN A 127 0.90 -3.90 -6.08
N LEU A 128 1.56 -4.73 -5.25
CA LEU A 128 2.42 -4.28 -4.16
C LEU A 128 3.89 -4.53 -4.53
N THR A 129 4.68 -3.46 -4.62
CA THR A 129 6.09 -3.53 -5.00
C THR A 129 7.01 -3.19 -3.83
N ASP A 130 8.09 -3.94 -3.66
CA ASP A 130 9.17 -3.59 -2.71
C ASP A 130 9.99 -2.41 -3.23
N LYS A 131 10.01 -1.32 -2.47
CA LYS A 131 10.85 -0.14 -2.73
C LYS A 131 12.02 -0.03 -1.75
N SER A 132 12.19 -0.99 -0.84
CA SER A 132 13.29 -1.01 0.13
C SER A 132 14.62 -1.51 -0.44
N GLY A 133 14.61 -2.08 -1.65
CA GLY A 133 15.80 -2.69 -2.27
C GLY A 133 16.12 -4.08 -1.74
N SER A 134 15.17 -4.76 -1.10
CA SER A 134 15.37 -6.10 -0.55
C SER A 134 15.24 -7.23 -1.58
N GLY A 135 14.75 -6.92 -2.77
CA GLY A 135 14.65 -7.84 -3.89
C GLY A 135 13.46 -8.80 -3.78
N LEU A 136 12.43 -8.44 -3.00
CA LEU A 136 11.17 -9.17 -3.05
C LEU A 136 10.53 -8.98 -4.43
N PRO A 137 9.98 -10.05 -5.04
CA PRO A 137 9.17 -9.89 -6.24
C PRO A 137 7.93 -9.06 -5.92
N PRO A 138 7.40 -8.31 -6.90
CA PRO A 138 6.10 -7.70 -6.76
C PRO A 138 5.01 -8.75 -6.47
N LEU A 139 4.02 -8.36 -5.70
CA LEU A 139 2.84 -9.17 -5.42
C LEU A 139 1.66 -8.63 -6.21
N ASP A 140 1.14 -9.43 -7.14
CA ASP A 140 -0.06 -9.10 -7.89
C ASP A 140 -1.31 -9.25 -7.01
N LEU A 141 -2.17 -8.24 -7.02
CA LEU A 141 -3.33 -8.06 -6.14
C LEU A 141 -4.67 -8.12 -6.90
N ASP A 142 -4.64 -8.38 -8.20
CA ASP A 142 -5.79 -8.42 -9.11
C ASP A 142 -6.16 -9.85 -9.54
N VAL A 143 -5.34 -10.83 -9.17
CA VAL A 143 -5.52 -12.25 -9.54
C VAL A 143 -6.69 -12.93 -8.83
N SER A 144 -7.13 -12.41 -7.68
CA SER A 144 -8.27 -12.90 -6.91
C SER A 144 -8.74 -11.84 -5.91
N PRO A 145 -10.01 -11.84 -5.48
CA PRO A 145 -10.44 -11.02 -4.34
C PRO A 145 -9.58 -11.30 -3.10
N GLY A 146 -9.28 -10.24 -2.35
CA GLY A 146 -8.48 -10.30 -1.12
C GLY A 146 -9.11 -11.15 0.00
N PRO A 147 -8.41 -11.28 1.15
CA PRO A 147 -7.19 -10.57 1.52
C PRO A 147 -5.89 -11.27 1.10
N PHE A 148 -4.81 -10.50 0.96
CA PHE A 148 -3.47 -10.95 0.53
C PHE A 148 -2.48 -11.01 1.69
N ASP A 149 -1.69 -12.09 1.80
CA ASP A 149 -0.61 -12.18 2.79
C ASP A 149 0.58 -11.32 2.35
N VAL A 150 0.83 -10.24 3.09
CA VAL A 150 1.91 -9.29 2.86
C VAL A 150 2.96 -9.33 3.97
N THR A 151 3.00 -10.41 4.76
CA THR A 151 3.92 -10.58 5.89
C THR A 151 5.38 -10.41 5.49
N ALA A 152 5.76 -10.87 4.29
CA ALA A 152 7.12 -10.71 3.77
C ALA A 152 7.55 -9.24 3.62
N PHE A 153 6.59 -8.33 3.46
CA PHE A 153 6.83 -6.91 3.30
C PHE A 153 6.96 -6.14 4.62
N ALA A 154 6.75 -6.78 5.78
CA ALA A 154 6.74 -6.13 7.09
C ALA A 154 7.98 -5.23 7.32
N GLY A 155 7.75 -3.97 7.70
CA GLY A 155 8.79 -2.97 7.95
C GLY A 155 9.53 -2.45 6.72
N LYS A 156 9.15 -2.84 5.49
CA LYS A 156 9.79 -2.39 4.25
C LYS A 156 9.08 -1.16 3.67
N ALA A 157 9.85 -0.33 2.96
CA ALA A 157 9.28 0.65 2.05
C ALA A 157 8.64 -0.09 0.87
N VAL A 158 7.39 0.24 0.57
CA VAL A 158 6.58 -0.40 -0.48
C VAL A 158 5.83 0.66 -1.29
N GLU A 159 5.33 0.26 -2.45
CA GLU A 159 4.34 1.00 -3.23
C GLU A 159 3.15 0.09 -3.49
N ILE A 160 1.95 0.57 -3.17
CA ILE A 160 0.72 -0.01 -3.72
C ILE A 160 0.32 0.78 -4.95
N LEU A 161 -0.02 0.08 -6.03
CA LEU A 161 -0.43 0.63 -7.31
C LEU A 161 -1.77 0.00 -7.71
N PHE A 162 -2.68 0.83 -8.20
CA PHE A 162 -3.87 0.43 -8.94
C PHE A 162 -3.79 1.09 -10.31
N ALA A 163 -3.95 0.31 -11.37
CA ALA A 163 -3.83 0.79 -12.74
C ALA A 163 -5.04 0.37 -13.57
N LEU A 164 -5.41 1.24 -14.51
CA LEU A 164 -6.48 1.04 -15.48
C LEU A 164 -5.94 1.42 -16.86
N GLU A 165 -5.98 0.47 -17.78
CA GLU A 165 -5.53 0.60 -19.16
C GLU A 165 -6.73 0.43 -20.10
N ASN A 166 -6.95 1.42 -20.96
CA ASN A 166 -7.94 1.41 -22.02
C ASN A 166 -7.19 1.55 -23.34
N ILE A 167 -7.24 0.53 -24.18
CA ILE A 167 -6.51 0.49 -25.44
C ILE A 167 -7.48 0.58 -26.63
N ALA A 168 -8.72 0.15 -26.45
CA ALA A 168 -9.74 0.16 -27.48
C ALA A 168 -11.16 0.23 -26.87
N GLY A 169 -12.17 0.51 -27.68
CA GLY A 169 -13.55 0.38 -27.24
C GLY A 169 -14.12 1.66 -26.62
N GLY A 170 -14.93 1.53 -25.57
CA GLY A 170 -15.60 2.60 -24.86
C GLY A 170 -14.83 3.09 -23.64
N ASP A 171 -15.54 3.72 -22.70
CA ASP A 171 -14.96 4.22 -21.45
C ASP A 171 -14.85 3.09 -20.43
N ASP A 172 -13.71 3.03 -19.71
CA ASP A 172 -13.50 2.09 -18.62
C ASP A 172 -13.51 2.78 -17.28
N THR A 173 -13.84 2.01 -16.24
CA THR A 173 -13.83 2.52 -14.87
C THR A 173 -13.27 1.50 -13.88
N LEU A 174 -12.52 2.01 -12.90
CA LEU A 174 -12.06 1.27 -11.74
C LEU A 174 -12.39 2.05 -10.48
N LEU A 175 -13.14 1.45 -9.58
CA LEU A 175 -13.38 1.94 -8.23
C LEU A 175 -12.49 1.18 -7.24
N ILE A 176 -11.87 1.91 -6.31
CA ILE A 176 -11.07 1.37 -5.21
C ILE A 176 -11.53 2.01 -3.89
N ASP A 177 -11.69 1.22 -2.85
CA ASP A 177 -12.08 1.67 -1.51
C ASP A 177 -11.49 0.75 -0.41
N ASN A 178 -11.53 1.20 0.84
CA ASN A 178 -11.16 0.45 2.04
C ASN A 178 -9.80 -0.27 1.95
N VAL A 179 -8.78 0.39 1.41
CA VAL A 179 -7.42 -0.14 1.40
C VAL A 179 -6.93 -0.23 2.84
N THR A 180 -6.76 -1.45 3.34
CA THR A 180 -6.45 -1.71 4.74
C THR A 180 -5.32 -2.73 4.89
N ILE A 181 -4.55 -2.56 5.96
CA ILE A 181 -3.50 -3.50 6.37
C ILE A 181 -3.78 -3.91 7.80
N THR A 182 -3.98 -5.21 8.00
CA THR A 182 -4.33 -5.78 9.30
C THR A 182 -3.27 -6.78 9.76
N GLU A 183 -2.76 -6.61 10.98
CA GLU A 183 -1.98 -7.66 11.63
C GLU A 183 -2.89 -8.73 12.24
N ARG A 184 -2.63 -10.00 11.91
CA ARG A 184 -3.22 -11.15 12.58
C ARG A 184 -2.19 -11.75 13.53
N LEU A 185 -2.47 -11.64 14.83
CA LEU A 185 -1.56 -12.08 15.89
C LEU A 185 -1.40 -13.61 15.89
N ALA A 186 -0.16 -14.07 16.07
CA ALA A 186 0.09 -15.46 16.40
C ALA A 186 -0.61 -15.83 17.72
N ALA A 187 -1.16 -17.04 17.78
CA ALA A 187 -1.61 -17.60 19.04
C ALA A 187 -0.40 -17.72 19.98
N VAL A 188 -0.38 -16.90 21.04
CA VAL A 188 0.61 -17.05 22.10
C VAL A 188 0.22 -18.30 22.90
N PRO A 189 1.07 -19.35 22.95
CA PRO A 189 0.78 -20.49 23.80
C PRO A 189 0.63 -19.97 25.23
N GLU A 190 -0.50 -20.29 25.89
CA GLU A 190 -0.68 -19.91 27.29
C GLU A 190 0.56 -20.36 28.07
N PRO A 191 1.18 -19.50 28.90
CA PRO A 191 2.28 -19.92 29.73
C PRO A 191 1.77 -21.09 30.55
N SER A 192 2.35 -22.27 30.39
CA SER A 192 1.87 -23.51 31.02
C SER A 192 1.67 -23.26 32.51
N ILE A 193 0.45 -22.94 32.92
CA ILE A 193 0.13 -22.56 34.30
C ILE A 193 0.52 -23.72 35.21
N LEU A 194 0.41 -24.94 34.71
CA LEU A 194 0.88 -26.17 35.34
C LEU A 194 2.41 -26.19 35.60
N GLY A 195 3.22 -25.63 34.71
CA GLY A 195 4.67 -25.50 34.90
C GLY A 195 5.03 -24.46 35.95
N LEU A 196 4.35 -23.30 35.93
CA LEU A 196 4.49 -22.26 36.96
C LEU A 196 3.98 -22.72 38.33
N LEU A 197 2.85 -23.44 38.37
CA LEU A 197 2.32 -24.05 39.60
C LEU A 197 3.26 -25.13 40.12
N GLY A 198 3.81 -25.96 39.24
CA GLY A 198 4.77 -27.01 39.57
C GLY A 198 6.07 -26.44 40.17
N LEU A 199 6.62 -25.40 39.54
CA LEU A 199 7.78 -24.65 40.06
C LEU A 199 7.44 -23.95 41.38
N GLY A 200 6.26 -23.34 41.48
CA GLY A 200 5.78 -22.71 42.72
C GLY A 200 5.69 -23.71 43.88
N MET A 201 5.12 -24.90 43.64
CA MET A 201 5.04 -25.97 44.64
C MET A 201 6.41 -26.55 45.01
N LEU A 202 7.33 -26.66 44.05
CA LEU A 202 8.72 -27.06 44.31
C LEU A 202 9.48 -26.05 45.17
N LEU A 203 9.27 -24.75 44.92
CA LEU A 203 9.89 -23.66 45.66
C LEU A 203 9.31 -23.50 47.07
N LEU A 204 8.02 -23.82 47.27
CA LEU A 204 7.36 -23.84 48.58
C LEU A 204 7.80 -25.02 49.45
N ARG A 205 8.51 -26.03 48.93
CA ARG A 205 8.92 -27.22 49.67
C ARG A 205 10.15 -27.03 50.58
N ARG A 206 10.40 -25.82 51.11
CA ARG A 206 11.57 -25.60 51.98
C ARG A 206 11.26 -24.88 53.30
N LYS A 207 11.58 -25.63 54.37
CA LYS A 207 11.71 -25.31 55.81
C LYS A 207 10.44 -25.36 56.66
N THR A 208 10.05 -26.57 57.02
CA THR A 208 9.65 -26.87 58.40
C THR A 208 10.84 -27.55 59.09
N PHE A 209 11.58 -26.80 59.90
CA PHE A 209 12.43 -27.31 60.97
C PHE A 209 11.63 -27.23 62.27
#